data_AF-A0A260ZFV6-F1
#
_entry.id   AF-A0A260ZFV6-F1
#
_cell.length_a   1.000
_cell.length_b   1.000
_cell.length_c   1.000
_cell.angle_alpha   90.00
_cell.angle_beta   90.00
_cell.angle_gamma   90.00
#
_symmetry.space_group_name_H-M   'P 1'
#
loop_
_entity.id
_entity.type
_entity.pdbx_description
1 polymer ?
#
loop_
_entity_poly.entity_id
_entity_poly.type
_entity_poly.pdbx_seq_one_letter_code
_entity_poly.pdbx_strand_id
1 'polypeptide(L)'
;MSCTFRNNYFESEEFFKLALHSLFVFQVPIHILGVYIIIMKTPNEMGKTKFPMLLMHLTNICSPKTCIPYLFWLFYGNTFIYWGAHMDPRLLRTHIFLLSVFGPAVTMVFENRYNYLVRLDCDTHSRRFKRAVNFFINYFIALIVLLPSFLNMPDQSVARQIALKKLPCLPLDIVNHPTFFMVGNEHLNFVCTGLFGIFIWTQIFFFVAKTVKFIFQTKSQSQQTAQLQRKFFRAVCIQITFPFVVIMIPSCYILSTTYTYNYDMAFTNFSLISLNSHGLFATIIMLLIHKPYRTETLKIFGIKKFYKSNKVAVVRISPSATNF
;
A
#
# COMPACT_ATOMS: atom_id res chain seq x y z
N MET A 1 26.49 15.28 6.35
CA MET A 1 26.56 14.47 5.12
C MET A 1 27.48 13.31 5.40
N SER A 2 26.91 12.18 5.81
CA SER A 2 27.63 10.91 6.01
C SER A 2 27.14 9.88 4.99
N CYS A 3 28.06 9.10 4.43
CA CYS A 3 27.76 7.96 3.58
C CYS A 3 28.35 6.73 4.26
N THR A 4 27.50 5.78 4.64
CA THR A 4 27.93 4.62 5.44
C THR A 4 27.71 3.33 4.69
N PHE A 5 28.81 2.64 4.43
CA PHE A 5 28.89 1.27 3.93
C PHE A 5 29.95 0.55 4.75
N ARG A 6 29.54 -0.44 5.53
CA ARG A 6 30.33 -1.24 6.48
C ARG A 6 30.75 -2.58 5.89
N ASN A 7 30.28 -2.91 4.67
CA ASN A 7 30.57 -4.16 3.99
C ASN A 7 30.17 -5.39 4.82
N ASN A 8 28.98 -5.34 5.44
CA ASN A 8 28.41 -6.46 6.18
C ASN A 8 27.31 -7.17 5.38
N TYR A 9 26.85 -8.31 5.89
CA TYR A 9 25.81 -9.10 5.22
C TYR A 9 24.51 -8.31 4.96
N PHE A 10 24.05 -7.46 5.89
CA PHE A 10 22.81 -6.69 5.73
C PHE A 10 22.87 -5.61 4.63
N GLU A 11 24.09 -5.24 4.23
CA GLU A 11 24.36 -4.29 3.15
C GLU A 11 24.61 -4.99 1.81
N SER A 12 24.76 -6.33 1.82
CA SER A 12 25.07 -7.13 0.65
C SER A 12 23.89 -7.31 -0.30
N GLU A 13 24.20 -7.62 -1.56
CA GLU A 13 23.19 -7.98 -2.56
C GLU A 13 22.45 -9.27 -2.19
N GLU A 14 23.20 -10.24 -1.68
CA GLU A 14 22.71 -11.57 -1.36
C GLU A 14 21.62 -11.53 -0.30
N PHE A 15 21.83 -10.79 0.79
CA PHE A 15 20.83 -10.60 1.84
C PHE A 15 19.54 -10.00 1.27
N PHE A 16 19.67 -8.93 0.50
CA PHE A 16 18.53 -8.21 -0.03
C PHE A 16 17.74 -9.07 -1.03
N LYS A 17 18.44 -9.77 -1.93
CA LYS A 17 17.85 -10.75 -2.85
C LYS A 17 17.12 -11.85 -2.06
N LEU A 18 17.78 -12.46 -1.09
CA LEU A 18 17.18 -13.52 -0.26
C LEU A 18 15.90 -13.04 0.43
N ALA A 19 15.91 -11.84 0.99
CA ALA A 19 14.75 -11.24 1.64
C ALA A 19 13.59 -11.03 0.64
N LEU A 20 13.86 -10.46 -0.54
CA LEU A 20 12.83 -10.24 -1.57
C LEU A 20 12.28 -11.55 -2.16
N HIS A 21 13.14 -12.53 -2.43
CA HIS A 21 12.71 -13.86 -2.88
C HIS A 21 11.85 -14.56 -1.84
N SER A 22 12.26 -14.51 -0.56
CA SER A 22 11.48 -15.07 0.54
C SER A 22 10.11 -14.39 0.64
N LEU A 23 10.06 -13.06 0.57
CA LEU A 23 8.81 -12.30 0.54
C LEU A 23 7.92 -12.74 -0.63
N PHE A 24 8.47 -12.87 -1.83
CA PHE A 24 7.73 -13.30 -3.02
C PHE A 24 7.06 -14.67 -2.83
N VAL A 25 7.79 -15.64 -2.29
CA VAL A 25 7.28 -17.01 -2.01
C VAL A 25 6.03 -16.98 -1.13
N PHE A 26 5.96 -16.08 -0.15
CA PHE A 26 4.77 -15.92 0.70
C PHE A 26 3.71 -15.01 0.07
N GLN A 27 4.15 -13.96 -0.62
CA GLN A 27 3.28 -12.90 -1.13
C GLN A 27 2.38 -13.40 -2.26
N VAL A 28 2.89 -14.22 -3.18
CA VAL A 28 2.09 -14.80 -4.28
C VAL A 28 0.90 -15.63 -3.78
N PRO A 29 1.07 -16.68 -2.97
CA PRO A 29 -0.05 -17.51 -2.55
C PRO A 29 -1.06 -16.73 -1.68
N ILE A 30 -0.58 -15.85 -0.81
CA ILE A 30 -1.46 -15.04 0.05
C ILE A 30 -2.25 -14.01 -0.77
N HIS A 31 -1.64 -13.41 -1.79
CA HIS A 31 -2.34 -12.51 -2.70
C HIS A 31 -3.37 -13.22 -3.57
N ILE A 32 -3.05 -14.40 -4.10
CA ILE A 32 -3.99 -15.23 -4.86
C ILE A 32 -5.19 -15.59 -3.97
N LEU A 33 -4.93 -16.02 -2.74
CA LEU A 33 -5.98 -16.28 -1.75
C LEU A 33 -6.82 -15.03 -1.47
N GLY A 34 -6.17 -13.86 -1.33
CA GLY A 34 -6.82 -12.56 -1.16
C GLY A 34 -7.76 -12.22 -2.32
N VAL A 35 -7.30 -12.35 -3.57
CA VAL A 35 -8.11 -12.16 -4.78
C VAL A 35 -9.29 -13.11 -4.77
N TYR A 36 -9.06 -14.40 -4.54
CA TYR A 36 -10.10 -15.42 -4.50
C TYR A 36 -11.18 -15.07 -3.46
N ILE A 37 -10.79 -14.72 -2.24
CA ILE A 37 -11.72 -14.36 -1.17
C ILE A 37 -12.50 -13.09 -1.51
N ILE A 38 -11.85 -12.05 -2.03
CA ILE A 38 -12.55 -10.83 -2.43
C ILE A 38 -13.55 -11.13 -3.56
N ILE A 39 -13.18 -11.91 -4.57
CA ILE A 39 -14.07 -12.16 -5.71
C ILE A 39 -15.21 -13.09 -5.33
N MET A 40 -14.91 -14.21 -4.68
CA MET A 40 -15.85 -15.33 -4.50
C MET A 40 -16.58 -15.30 -3.16
N LYS A 41 -16.04 -14.61 -2.14
CA LYS A 41 -16.52 -14.69 -0.76
C LYS A 41 -16.95 -13.35 -0.16
N THR A 42 -16.92 -12.26 -0.94
CA THR A 42 -17.51 -10.99 -0.52
C THR A 42 -19.04 -11.11 -0.44
N PRO A 43 -19.65 -10.89 0.73
CA PRO A 43 -21.09 -11.01 0.90
C PRO A 43 -21.82 -9.80 0.27
N ASN A 44 -23.13 -9.94 0.01
CA ASN A 44 -23.94 -8.95 -0.70
C ASN A 44 -23.95 -7.58 0.00
N GLU A 45 -23.94 -7.59 1.34
CA GLU A 45 -23.90 -6.39 2.18
C GLU A 45 -22.61 -5.58 1.99
N MET A 46 -21.53 -6.23 1.53
CA MET A 46 -20.25 -5.59 1.22
C MET A 46 -20.06 -5.31 -0.27
N GLY A 47 -21.07 -5.54 -1.11
CA GLY A 47 -20.98 -5.40 -2.58
C GLY A 47 -20.43 -4.04 -3.02
N LYS A 48 -20.86 -2.95 -2.37
CA LYS A 48 -20.39 -1.58 -2.67
C LYS A 48 -18.93 -1.29 -2.27
N THR A 49 -18.30 -2.20 -1.53
CA THR A 49 -16.88 -2.11 -1.13
C THR A 49 -15.97 -3.09 -1.87
N LYS A 50 -16.56 -4.08 -2.58
CA LYS A 50 -15.84 -5.13 -3.32
C LYS A 50 -14.87 -4.57 -4.36
N PHE A 51 -15.34 -3.70 -5.25
CA PHE A 51 -14.50 -3.16 -6.32
C PHE A 51 -13.33 -2.33 -5.78
N PRO A 52 -13.53 -1.38 -4.85
CA PRO A 52 -12.41 -0.66 -4.25
C PRO A 52 -11.39 -1.55 -3.54
N MET A 53 -11.85 -2.58 -2.82
CA MET A 53 -10.98 -3.56 -2.18
C MET A 53 -10.19 -4.36 -3.21
N LEU A 54 -10.83 -4.82 -4.29
CA LEU A 54 -10.16 -5.56 -5.36
C LEU A 54 -9.13 -4.70 -6.09
N LEU A 55 -9.47 -3.46 -6.44
CA LEU A 55 -8.55 -2.57 -7.13
C LEU A 55 -7.30 -2.28 -6.29
N MET A 56 -7.47 -1.95 -5.01
CA MET A 56 -6.36 -1.83 -4.06
C MET A 56 -5.50 -3.10 -4.04
N HIS A 57 -6.14 -4.26 -3.92
CA HIS A 57 -5.45 -5.53 -3.82
C HIS A 57 -4.66 -5.84 -5.09
N LEU A 58 -5.24 -5.58 -6.26
CA LEU A 58 -4.56 -5.70 -7.54
C LEU A 58 -3.40 -4.70 -7.68
N THR A 59 -3.51 -3.48 -7.18
CA THR A 59 -2.37 -2.54 -7.18
C THR A 59 -1.23 -3.00 -6.27
N ASN A 60 -1.52 -3.70 -5.17
CA ASN A 60 -0.49 -4.31 -4.32
C ASN A 60 0.22 -5.46 -5.04
N ILE A 61 -0.52 -6.29 -5.79
CA ILE A 61 0.03 -7.40 -6.58
C ILE A 61 0.87 -6.88 -7.75
N CYS A 62 0.30 -5.97 -8.54
CA CYS A 62 0.88 -5.43 -9.76
C CYS A 62 2.03 -4.46 -9.50
N SER A 63 2.28 -4.10 -8.24
CA SER A 63 3.47 -3.32 -7.89
C SER A 63 4.74 -4.13 -8.20
N PRO A 64 5.79 -3.50 -8.77
CA PRO A 64 7.07 -4.15 -9.15
C PRO A 64 7.67 -5.04 -8.06
N LYS A 65 7.36 -4.70 -6.79
CA LYS A 65 7.67 -5.38 -5.54
C LYS A 65 7.35 -6.88 -5.54
N THR A 66 6.32 -7.30 -6.28
CA THR A 66 5.91 -8.70 -6.39
C THR A 66 6.33 -9.36 -7.70
N CYS A 67 6.49 -8.61 -8.79
CA CYS A 67 6.68 -9.24 -10.10
C CYS A 67 8.15 -9.55 -10.42
N ILE A 68 9.11 -8.89 -9.78
CA ILE A 68 10.55 -9.07 -10.06
C ILE A 68 11.34 -9.03 -8.74
N PRO A 69 11.88 -10.18 -8.27
CA PRO A 69 12.62 -10.25 -7.01
C PRO A 69 14.03 -9.62 -7.07
N TYR A 70 14.50 -9.22 -8.26
CA TYR A 70 15.83 -8.65 -8.49
C TYR A 70 15.86 -7.11 -8.46
N LEU A 71 14.87 -6.45 -7.88
CA LEU A 71 14.79 -4.99 -7.88
C LEU A 71 15.52 -4.40 -6.67
N PHE A 72 16.82 -4.11 -6.83
CA PHE A 72 17.52 -3.20 -5.92
C PHE A 72 17.04 -1.77 -6.14
N TRP A 73 16.79 -1.04 -5.06
CA TRP A 73 16.10 0.24 -5.14
C TRP A 73 16.74 1.26 -4.22
N LEU A 74 17.97 1.69 -4.49
CA LEU A 74 18.57 2.68 -3.59
C LEU A 74 17.86 4.01 -3.83
N PHE A 75 17.04 4.42 -2.85
CA PHE A 75 16.57 5.78 -2.77
C PHE A 75 17.65 6.61 -2.08
N TYR A 76 18.48 7.25 -2.88
CA TYR A 76 19.24 8.41 -2.41
C TYR A 76 18.68 9.63 -3.11
N GLY A 77 18.17 10.59 -2.35
CA GLY A 77 17.68 11.81 -2.98
C GLY A 77 16.37 11.65 -3.78
N ASN A 78 15.58 10.58 -3.62
CA ASN A 78 14.54 10.17 -4.59
C ASN A 78 15.05 9.87 -5.99
N THR A 79 16.36 9.77 -6.20
CA THR A 79 16.91 9.12 -7.37
C THR A 79 16.71 7.63 -7.21
N PHE A 80 16.01 7.02 -8.17
CA PHE A 80 15.88 5.57 -8.21
C PHE A 80 17.17 5.00 -8.81
N ILE A 81 17.98 4.35 -7.98
CA ILE A 81 19.15 3.60 -8.42
C ILE A 81 18.81 2.11 -8.44
N TYR A 82 19.04 1.48 -9.59
CA TYR A 82 18.72 0.08 -9.82
C TYR A 82 19.93 -0.79 -10.02
N TRP A 83 19.79 -2.01 -9.50
CA TRP A 83 20.72 -3.10 -9.71
C TRP A 83 19.91 -4.39 -9.91
N GLY A 84 20.11 -5.10 -11.03
CA GLY A 84 19.35 -6.31 -11.35
C GLY A 84 19.49 -6.72 -12.82
N ALA A 85 19.45 -8.03 -13.09
CA ALA A 85 19.76 -8.61 -14.40
C ALA A 85 18.78 -8.20 -15.52
N HIS A 86 19.32 -7.86 -16.69
CA HIS A 86 18.67 -7.72 -18.01
C HIS A 86 17.21 -7.21 -18.04
N MET A 87 16.90 -6.08 -17.40
CA MET A 87 15.62 -5.39 -17.58
C MET A 87 15.75 -4.24 -18.58
N ASP A 88 14.90 -4.26 -19.61
CA ASP A 88 14.77 -3.15 -20.57
C ASP A 88 14.37 -1.86 -19.81
N PRO A 89 15.05 -0.72 -20.03
CA PRO A 89 14.63 0.59 -19.53
C PRO A 89 13.16 0.92 -19.78
N ARG A 90 12.53 0.37 -20.83
CA ARG A 90 11.08 0.49 -21.09
C ARG A 90 10.23 -0.22 -20.05
N LEU A 91 10.59 -1.46 -19.70
CA LEU A 91 9.91 -2.21 -18.65
C LEU A 91 10.00 -1.44 -17.34
N LEU A 92 11.19 -0.97 -16.97
CA LEU A 92 11.39 -0.15 -15.78
C LEU A 92 10.44 1.06 -15.71
N ARG A 93 10.33 1.83 -16.80
CA ARG A 93 9.43 2.99 -16.85
C ARG A 93 8.01 2.57 -16.49
N THR A 94 7.50 1.53 -17.15
CA THR A 94 6.16 0.98 -16.87
C THR A 94 6.01 0.56 -15.41
N HIS A 95 7.03 -0.04 -14.78
CA HIS A 95 6.99 -0.44 -13.38
C HIS A 95 6.91 0.74 -12.42
N ILE A 96 7.66 1.82 -12.68
CA ILE A 96 7.64 3.02 -11.84
C ILE A 96 6.29 3.74 -11.98
N PHE A 97 5.70 3.77 -13.18
CA PHE A 97 4.33 4.25 -13.40
C PHE A 97 3.29 3.44 -12.62
N LEU A 98 3.45 2.11 -12.52
CA LEU A 98 2.49 1.26 -11.78
C LEU A 98 2.49 1.52 -10.26
N LEU A 99 3.55 2.11 -9.70
CA LEU A 99 3.60 2.45 -8.28
C LEU A 99 2.79 3.70 -7.93
N SER A 100 2.76 4.70 -8.81
CA SER A 100 2.01 5.92 -8.54
C SER A 100 0.50 5.67 -8.46
N VAL A 101 0.02 4.61 -9.13
CA VAL A 101 -1.37 4.11 -9.14
C VAL A 101 -1.83 3.63 -7.75
N PHE A 102 -0.91 3.27 -6.85
CA PHE A 102 -1.25 2.84 -5.48
C PHE A 102 -1.94 3.95 -4.67
N GLY A 103 -1.44 5.19 -4.74
CA GLY A 103 -2.01 6.32 -3.99
C GLY A 103 -3.51 6.52 -4.26
N PRO A 104 -3.93 6.67 -5.52
CA PRO A 104 -5.34 6.77 -5.90
C PRO A 104 -6.20 5.58 -5.45
N ALA A 105 -5.67 4.35 -5.52
CA ALA A 105 -6.38 3.16 -5.05
C ALA A 105 -6.65 3.20 -3.54
N VAL A 106 -5.68 3.71 -2.75
CA VAL A 106 -5.84 3.97 -1.32
C VAL A 106 -6.89 5.03 -1.05
N THR A 107 -6.76 6.18 -1.68
CA THR A 107 -7.74 7.27 -1.55
C THR A 107 -9.16 6.79 -1.87
N MET A 108 -9.32 5.96 -2.90
CA MET A 108 -10.63 5.41 -3.28
C MET A 108 -11.24 4.53 -2.17
N VAL A 109 -10.45 3.70 -1.47
CA VAL A 109 -10.98 2.88 -0.36
C VAL A 109 -11.53 3.77 0.76
N PHE A 110 -10.83 4.86 1.09
CA PHE A 110 -11.25 5.80 2.13
C PHE A 110 -12.44 6.67 1.72
N GLU A 111 -12.41 7.21 0.50
CA GLU A 111 -13.52 7.94 -0.08
C GLU A 111 -14.79 7.08 -0.12
N ASN A 112 -14.65 5.80 -0.49
CA ASN A 112 -15.78 4.88 -0.58
C ASN A 112 -16.45 4.65 0.77
N ARG A 113 -15.64 4.50 1.84
CA ARG A 113 -16.16 4.40 3.22
C ARG A 113 -16.87 5.68 3.63
N TYR A 114 -16.25 6.83 3.38
CA TYR A 114 -16.86 8.12 3.67
C TYR A 114 -18.20 8.30 2.92
N ASN A 115 -18.25 7.96 1.63
CA ASN A 115 -19.44 8.11 0.80
C ASN A 115 -20.63 7.30 1.33
N TYR A 116 -20.43 6.01 1.64
CA TYR A 116 -21.56 5.15 2.05
C TYR A 116 -21.90 5.22 3.54
N LEU A 117 -20.98 5.66 4.40
CA LEU A 117 -21.24 5.80 5.83
C LEU A 117 -21.76 7.18 6.21
N VAL A 118 -21.25 8.24 5.58
CA VAL A 118 -21.48 9.62 6.05
C VAL A 118 -22.47 10.38 5.17
N ARG A 119 -22.52 10.11 3.85
CA ARG A 119 -23.33 10.90 2.92
C ARG A 119 -24.72 10.31 2.70
N LEU A 120 -25.73 11.16 2.75
CA LEU A 120 -27.12 10.81 2.44
C LEU A 120 -27.38 10.70 0.93
N ASP A 121 -26.66 11.49 0.12
CA ASP A 121 -26.79 11.53 -1.35
C ASP A 121 -25.92 10.49 -2.07
N CYS A 122 -25.47 9.45 -1.35
CA CYS A 122 -24.43 8.51 -1.79
C CYS A 122 -24.74 7.75 -3.09
N ASP A 123 -26.03 7.54 -3.38
CA ASP A 123 -26.51 6.78 -4.54
C ASP A 123 -27.01 7.67 -5.71
N THR A 124 -27.00 9.01 -5.54
CA THR A 124 -27.47 9.95 -6.58
C THR A 124 -26.56 9.95 -7.81
N HIS A 125 -27.14 10.22 -9.00
CA HIS A 125 -26.38 10.30 -10.25
C HIS A 125 -25.29 11.39 -10.20
N SER A 126 -25.63 12.58 -9.68
CA SER A 126 -24.68 13.68 -9.49
C SER A 126 -23.48 13.26 -8.63
N ARG A 127 -23.73 12.52 -7.54
CA ARG A 127 -22.63 12.05 -6.68
C ARG A 127 -21.75 11.02 -7.40
N ARG A 128 -22.34 10.07 -8.11
CA ARG A 128 -21.58 9.06 -8.89
C ARG A 128 -20.67 9.72 -9.92
N PHE A 129 -21.17 10.72 -10.65
CA PHE A 129 -20.38 11.48 -11.61
C PHE A 129 -19.20 12.22 -10.94
N LYS A 130 -19.46 12.96 -9.86
CA LYS A 130 -18.40 13.67 -9.11
C LYS A 130 -17.31 12.72 -8.58
N ARG A 131 -17.70 11.51 -8.14
CA ARG A 131 -16.75 10.48 -7.70
C ARG A 131 -15.91 9.96 -8.86
N ALA A 132 -16.53 9.67 -10.01
CA ALA A 132 -15.82 9.23 -11.21
C ALA A 132 -14.79 10.28 -11.67
N VAL A 133 -15.18 11.56 -11.71
CA VAL A 133 -14.27 12.68 -12.03
C VAL A 133 -13.13 12.76 -11.02
N ASN A 134 -13.42 12.67 -9.71
CA ASN A 134 -12.38 12.70 -8.68
C ASN A 134 -11.37 11.55 -8.84
N PHE A 135 -11.84 10.33 -9.13
CA PHE A 135 -10.95 9.19 -9.37
C PHE A 135 -10.13 9.38 -10.64
N PHE A 136 -10.75 9.84 -11.73
CA PHE A 136 -10.05 10.15 -12.97
C PHE A 136 -8.91 11.15 -12.72
N ILE A 137 -9.17 12.26 -12.03
CA ILE A 137 -8.16 13.27 -11.69
C ILE A 137 -7.03 12.65 -10.86
N ASN A 138 -7.35 11.85 -9.84
CA ASN A 138 -6.32 11.22 -9.00
C ASN A 138 -5.41 10.28 -9.80
N TYR A 139 -5.98 9.45 -10.68
CA TYR A 139 -5.19 8.56 -11.54
C TYR A 139 -4.41 9.34 -12.62
N PHE A 140 -5.00 10.38 -13.19
CA PHE A 140 -4.33 11.23 -14.18
C PHE A 140 -3.11 11.94 -13.57
N ILE A 141 -3.26 12.53 -12.38
CA ILE A 141 -2.14 13.13 -11.64
C ILE A 141 -1.07 12.06 -11.34
N ALA A 142 -1.48 10.87 -10.88
CA ALA A 142 -0.54 9.78 -10.59
C ALA A 142 0.28 9.36 -11.83
N LEU A 143 -0.31 9.37 -13.02
CA LEU A 143 0.40 9.09 -14.26
C LEU A 143 1.39 10.23 -14.59
N ILE A 144 1.00 11.49 -14.44
CA ILE A 144 1.85 12.60 -14.87
C ILE A 144 2.96 12.93 -13.88
N VAL A 145 2.79 12.65 -12.59
CA VAL A 145 3.71 13.13 -11.54
C VAL A 145 5.16 12.67 -11.72
N LEU A 146 5.39 11.49 -12.30
CA LEU A 146 6.74 10.97 -12.56
C LEU A 146 7.24 11.24 -13.98
N LEU A 147 6.40 11.81 -14.86
CA LEU A 147 6.79 12.12 -16.23
C LEU A 147 8.01 13.06 -16.30
N PRO A 148 8.10 14.16 -15.52
CA PRO A 148 9.29 15.01 -15.52
C PRO A 148 10.57 14.28 -15.12
N SER A 149 10.47 13.31 -14.21
CA SER A 149 11.60 12.48 -13.77
C SER A 149 12.14 11.59 -14.89
N PHE A 150 11.25 11.05 -15.74
CA PHE A 150 11.65 10.22 -16.87
C PHE A 150 12.20 11.02 -18.04
N LEU A 151 11.66 12.21 -18.29
CA LEU A 151 12.15 13.09 -19.36
C LEU A 151 13.56 13.62 -19.06
N ASN A 152 13.92 13.77 -17.78
CA ASN A 152 15.23 14.25 -17.33
C ASN A 152 16.17 13.12 -16.86
N MET A 153 16.01 11.92 -17.39
CA MET A 153 16.87 10.79 -17.02
C MET A 153 18.28 10.96 -17.61
N PRO A 154 19.35 11.04 -16.79
CA PRO A 154 20.70 11.16 -17.30
C PRO A 154 21.19 9.86 -17.95
N ASP A 155 22.12 10.00 -18.88
CA ASP A 155 22.86 8.87 -19.43
C ASP A 155 23.60 8.10 -18.33
N GLN A 156 23.83 6.80 -18.56
CA GLN A 156 24.44 5.91 -17.56
C GLN A 156 25.82 6.41 -17.09
N SER A 157 26.65 6.96 -17.98
CA SER A 157 27.96 7.51 -17.63
C SER A 157 27.85 8.68 -16.66
N VAL A 158 26.91 9.60 -16.92
CA VAL A 158 26.62 10.76 -16.08
C VAL A 158 26.03 10.31 -14.73
N ALA A 159 25.11 9.35 -14.75
CA ALA A 159 24.54 8.75 -13.54
C ALA A 159 25.63 8.18 -12.60
N ARG A 160 26.61 7.45 -13.16
CA ARG A 160 27.74 6.90 -12.39
C ARG A 160 28.59 8.00 -11.77
N GLN A 161 28.91 9.05 -12.52
CA GLN A 161 29.68 10.19 -12.00
C GLN A 161 28.94 10.89 -10.86
N ILE A 162 27.63 11.09 -10.98
CA ILE A 162 26.80 11.66 -9.92
C ILE A 162 26.85 10.75 -8.68
N ALA A 163 26.73 9.44 -8.86
CA ALA A 163 26.76 8.47 -7.77
C ALA A 163 28.10 8.48 -7.04
N LEU A 164 29.24 8.44 -7.74
CA LEU A 164 30.57 8.51 -7.12
C LEU A 164 30.78 9.82 -6.34
N LYS A 165 30.26 10.94 -6.87
CA LYS A 165 30.37 12.24 -6.21
C LYS A 165 29.51 12.34 -4.94
N LYS A 166 28.29 11.79 -4.98
CA LYS A 166 27.30 11.96 -3.90
C LYS A 166 27.33 10.83 -2.87
N LEU A 167 27.70 9.63 -3.29
CA LEU A 167 27.74 8.41 -2.51
C LEU A 167 29.13 7.77 -2.62
N PRO A 168 30.18 8.44 -2.10
CA PRO A 168 31.55 7.93 -2.21
C PRO A 168 31.78 6.62 -1.46
N CYS A 169 30.86 6.23 -0.57
CA CYS A 169 30.93 4.97 0.17
C CYS A 169 30.43 3.76 -0.62
N LEU A 170 29.76 3.95 -1.77
CA LEU A 170 29.30 2.82 -2.57
C LEU A 170 30.49 2.11 -3.24
N PRO A 171 30.57 0.77 -3.14
CA PRO A 171 31.54 -0.02 -3.89
C PRO A 171 31.48 0.25 -5.39
N LEU A 172 32.66 0.28 -6.03
CA LEU A 172 32.77 0.46 -7.47
C LEU A 172 32.03 -0.63 -8.25
N ASP A 173 31.93 -1.84 -7.70
CA ASP A 173 31.21 -2.96 -8.32
C ASP A 173 29.69 -2.66 -8.47
N ILE A 174 29.12 -1.91 -7.52
CA ILE A 174 27.72 -1.48 -7.56
C ILE A 174 27.55 -0.35 -8.58
N VAL A 175 28.44 0.65 -8.55
CA VAL A 175 28.33 1.84 -9.41
C VAL A 175 28.63 1.51 -10.88
N ASN A 176 29.65 0.69 -11.14
CA ASN A 176 30.04 0.31 -12.50
C ASN A 176 29.18 -0.79 -13.09
N HIS A 177 28.20 -1.31 -12.35
CA HIS A 177 27.33 -2.35 -12.85
C HIS A 177 26.64 -1.94 -14.16
N PRO A 178 26.51 -2.83 -15.17
CA PRO A 178 25.90 -2.52 -16.46
C PRO A 178 24.44 -2.09 -16.38
N THR A 179 23.76 -2.37 -15.26
CA THR A 179 22.35 -2.00 -15.05
C THR A 179 22.17 -0.81 -14.13
N PHE A 180 23.26 -0.18 -13.69
CA PHE A 180 23.19 1.03 -12.88
C PHE A 180 22.52 2.15 -13.69
N PHE A 181 21.47 2.75 -13.16
CA PHE A 181 20.86 3.95 -13.72
C PHE A 181 20.36 4.87 -12.61
N MET A 182 20.12 6.12 -12.97
CA MET A 182 19.55 7.16 -12.12
C MET A 182 18.28 7.66 -12.78
N VAL A 183 17.15 7.62 -12.07
CA VAL A 183 15.92 8.21 -12.60
C VAL A 183 15.89 9.69 -12.22
N GLY A 184 15.91 10.55 -13.23
CA GLY A 184 15.70 11.98 -13.09
C GLY A 184 16.69 12.68 -12.16
N ASN A 185 16.39 13.95 -11.88
CA ASN A 185 17.07 14.75 -10.88
C ASN A 185 16.47 14.49 -9.48
N GLU A 186 17.32 14.34 -8.47
CA GLU A 186 16.92 14.10 -7.07
C GLU A 186 15.94 15.16 -6.52
N HIS A 187 16.20 16.45 -6.77
CA HIS A 187 15.37 17.54 -6.27
C HIS A 187 14.01 17.55 -6.97
N LEU A 188 13.99 17.34 -8.29
CA LEU A 188 12.75 17.23 -9.04
C LEU A 188 11.90 16.06 -8.53
N ASN A 189 12.52 14.89 -8.33
CA ASN A 189 11.82 13.72 -7.83
C ASN A 189 11.31 13.92 -6.40
N PHE A 190 12.08 14.59 -5.54
CA PHE A 190 11.66 14.97 -4.19
C PHE A 190 10.43 15.86 -4.23
N VAL A 191 10.46 16.92 -5.04
CA VAL A 191 9.35 17.87 -5.15
C VAL A 191 8.11 17.18 -5.72
N CYS A 192 8.23 16.47 -6.84
CA CYS A 192 7.12 15.77 -7.49
C CYS A 192 6.50 14.71 -6.56
N THR A 193 7.32 13.82 -6.00
CA THR A 193 6.83 12.74 -5.12
C THR A 193 6.31 13.29 -3.79
N GLY A 194 6.96 14.32 -3.24
CA GLY A 194 6.54 14.98 -2.00
C GLY A 194 5.19 15.66 -2.14
N LEU A 195 4.99 16.47 -3.20
CA LEU A 195 3.72 17.13 -3.48
C LEU A 195 2.60 16.12 -3.74
N PHE A 196 2.87 15.06 -4.51
CA PHE A 196 1.91 13.98 -4.74
C PHE A 196 1.56 13.24 -3.45
N GLY A 197 2.55 12.96 -2.61
CA GLY A 197 2.36 12.40 -1.28
C GLY A 197 1.43 13.28 -0.45
N ILE A 198 1.73 14.58 -0.32
CA ILE A 198 0.91 15.55 0.41
C ILE A 198 -0.53 15.57 -0.14
N PHE A 199 -0.70 15.58 -1.46
CA PHE A 199 -1.99 15.56 -2.12
C PHE A 199 -2.82 14.31 -1.77
N ILE A 200 -2.23 13.12 -1.85
CA ILE A 200 -2.90 11.85 -1.50
C ILE A 200 -3.22 11.81 0.01
N TRP A 201 -2.25 12.15 0.85
CA TRP A 201 -2.40 12.10 2.30
C TRP A 201 -3.44 13.07 2.82
N THR A 202 -3.50 14.28 2.28
CA THR A 202 -4.52 15.28 2.66
C THR A 202 -5.93 14.74 2.40
N GLN A 203 -6.16 14.08 1.26
CA GLN A 203 -7.44 13.44 0.95
C GLN A 203 -7.76 12.30 1.92
N ILE A 204 -6.80 11.42 2.17
CA ILE A 204 -6.97 10.30 3.12
C ILE A 204 -7.33 10.82 4.51
N PHE A 205 -6.56 11.76 5.04
CA PHE A 205 -6.82 12.35 6.36
C PHE A 205 -8.18 13.02 6.42
N PHE A 206 -8.58 13.75 5.37
CA PHE A 206 -9.90 14.34 5.28
C PHE A 206 -11.02 13.30 5.37
N PHE A 207 -10.98 12.25 4.54
CA PHE A 207 -12.02 11.21 4.54
C PHE A 207 -12.05 10.42 5.84
N VAL A 208 -10.88 10.08 6.40
CA VAL A 208 -10.76 9.41 7.70
C VAL A 208 -11.36 10.28 8.80
N ALA A 209 -10.93 11.54 8.92
CA ALA A 209 -11.40 12.44 9.96
C ALA A 209 -12.93 12.64 9.91
N LYS A 210 -13.50 12.81 8.71
CA LYS A 210 -14.96 12.92 8.54
C LYS A 210 -15.69 11.63 8.90
N THR A 211 -15.17 10.48 8.50
CA THR A 211 -15.76 9.16 8.82
C THR A 211 -15.71 8.90 10.32
N VAL A 212 -14.57 9.14 10.95
CA VAL A 212 -14.36 8.99 12.40
C VAL A 212 -15.31 9.91 13.16
N LYS A 213 -15.37 11.20 12.79
CA LYS A 213 -16.27 12.17 13.41
C LYS A 213 -17.73 11.72 13.35
N PHE A 214 -18.19 11.25 12.19
CA PHE A 214 -19.56 10.76 12.02
C PHE A 214 -19.86 9.57 12.94
N ILE A 215 -18.93 8.60 13.02
CA ILE A 215 -19.10 7.41 13.88
C ILE A 215 -19.20 7.81 15.35
N PHE A 216 -18.39 8.79 15.81
CA PHE A 216 -18.45 9.26 17.20
C PHE A 216 -19.70 10.10 17.52
N GLN A 217 -20.23 10.84 16.54
CA GLN A 217 -21.43 11.67 16.73
C GLN A 217 -22.74 10.89 16.61
N THR A 218 -22.72 9.72 15.96
CA THR A 218 -23.92 8.90 15.78
C THR A 218 -24.31 8.24 17.11
N LYS A 219 -25.44 8.67 17.72
CA LYS A 219 -26.00 8.01 18.90
C LYS A 219 -26.53 6.62 18.50
N SER A 220 -25.95 5.57 19.08
CA SER A 220 -26.43 4.20 18.89
C SER A 220 -27.80 4.02 19.53
N GLN A 221 -28.78 3.52 18.79
CA GLN A 221 -30.14 3.30 19.32
C GLN A 221 -30.27 2.10 20.28
N SER A 222 -29.27 1.21 20.35
CA SER A 222 -29.21 0.11 21.32
C SER A 222 -27.77 -0.19 21.73
N GLN A 223 -27.58 -0.78 22.92
CA GLN A 223 -26.26 -1.20 23.40
C GLN A 223 -25.58 -2.21 22.46
N GLN A 224 -26.34 -3.11 21.83
CA GLN A 224 -25.80 -4.07 20.86
C GLN A 224 -25.27 -3.37 19.60
N THR A 225 -26.01 -2.40 19.06
CA THR A 225 -25.57 -1.61 17.90
C THR A 225 -24.32 -0.79 18.24
N ALA A 226 -24.26 -0.22 19.45
CA ALA A 226 -23.09 0.49 19.96
C ALA A 226 -21.83 -0.40 19.99
N GLN A 227 -21.97 -1.61 20.51
CA GLN A 227 -20.87 -2.58 20.59
C GLN A 227 -20.39 -3.03 19.21
N LEU A 228 -21.31 -3.23 18.27
CA LEU A 228 -20.97 -3.60 16.90
C LEU A 228 -20.25 -2.46 16.18
N GLN A 229 -20.73 -1.22 16.32
CA GLN A 229 -20.08 -0.01 15.78
C GLN A 229 -18.67 0.17 16.35
N ARG A 230 -18.46 -0.04 17.65
CA ARG A 230 -17.12 0.03 18.28
C ARG A 230 -16.17 -1.05 17.77
N LYS A 231 -16.63 -2.30 17.62
CA LYS A 231 -15.82 -3.39 17.07
C LYS A 231 -15.44 -3.14 15.61
N PHE A 232 -16.40 -2.67 14.81
CA PHE A 232 -16.16 -2.26 13.43
C PHE A 232 -15.17 -1.09 13.37
N PHE A 233 -15.34 -0.07 14.21
CA PHE A 233 -14.43 1.06 14.27
C PHE A 233 -13.00 0.65 14.64
N ARG A 234 -12.82 -0.21 15.66
CA ARG A 234 -11.50 -0.75 16.04
C ARG A 234 -10.85 -1.51 14.88
N ALA A 235 -11.62 -2.35 14.19
CA ALA A 235 -11.17 -3.06 12.99
C ALA A 235 -10.73 -2.09 11.89
N VAL A 236 -11.50 -1.01 11.69
CA VAL A 236 -11.17 0.05 10.73
C VAL A 236 -9.90 0.78 11.15
N CYS A 237 -9.76 1.22 12.40
CA CYS A 237 -8.52 1.85 12.88
C CYS A 237 -7.29 0.96 12.70
N ILE A 238 -7.38 -0.34 12.99
CA ILE A 238 -6.24 -1.26 12.77
C ILE A 238 -5.93 -1.42 11.28
N GLN A 239 -6.96 -1.58 10.43
CA GLN A 239 -6.81 -1.69 8.98
C GLN A 239 -6.18 -0.43 8.36
N ILE A 240 -6.39 0.72 9.00
CA ILE A 240 -5.86 2.03 8.62
C ILE A 240 -4.42 2.16 9.15
N THR A 241 -4.26 2.19 10.48
CA THR A 241 -3.00 2.54 11.13
C THR A 241 -1.88 1.57 10.82
N PHE A 242 -2.13 0.26 10.73
CA PHE A 242 -1.04 -0.70 10.58
C PHE A 242 -0.33 -0.60 9.22
N PRO A 243 -1.03 -0.68 8.06
CA PRO A 243 -0.38 -0.45 6.78
C PRO A 243 0.26 0.94 6.68
N PHE A 244 -0.31 1.95 7.35
CA PHE A 244 0.28 3.29 7.39
C PHE A 244 1.60 3.35 8.15
N VAL A 245 1.71 2.73 9.33
CA VAL A 245 2.98 2.73 10.09
C VAL A 245 4.07 1.97 9.33
N VAL A 246 3.73 0.83 8.71
CA VAL A 246 4.69 0.01 7.94
C VAL A 246 5.25 0.76 6.73
N ILE A 247 4.47 1.65 6.09
CA ILE A 247 4.91 2.43 4.92
C ILE A 247 5.56 3.76 5.33
N MET A 248 5.00 4.42 6.34
CA MET A 248 5.37 5.79 6.70
C MET A 248 6.78 5.86 7.29
N ILE A 249 7.13 4.97 8.22
CA ILE A 249 8.47 4.94 8.83
C ILE A 249 9.59 4.81 7.78
N PRO A 250 9.59 3.79 6.90
CA PRO A 250 10.63 3.67 5.88
C PRO A 250 10.58 4.80 4.85
N SER A 251 9.39 5.28 4.46
CA SER A 251 9.26 6.45 3.57
C SER A 251 9.89 7.71 4.18
N CYS A 252 9.66 7.97 5.46
CA CYS A 252 10.25 9.11 6.18
C CYS A 252 11.77 9.00 6.25
N TYR A 253 12.31 7.81 6.52
CA TYR A 253 13.75 7.58 6.49
C TYR A 253 14.32 7.90 5.11
N ILE A 254 13.75 7.34 4.03
CA ILE A 254 14.17 7.60 2.65
C ILE A 254 14.08 9.09 2.27
N LEU A 255 13.03 9.79 2.68
CA LEU A 255 12.92 11.24 2.44
C LEU A 255 13.95 12.01 3.26
N SER A 256 14.26 11.57 4.49
CA SER A 256 15.27 12.22 5.33
C SER A 256 16.69 12.08 4.76
N THR A 257 17.03 10.94 4.13
CA THR A 257 18.34 10.76 3.49
C THR A 257 18.52 11.72 2.30
N THR A 258 17.42 12.10 1.64
CA THR A 258 17.42 13.09 0.56
C THR A 258 17.73 14.49 1.07
N TYR A 259 17.13 14.88 2.19
CA TYR A 259 17.28 16.23 2.73
C TYR A 259 18.61 16.42 3.48
N THR A 260 19.01 15.43 4.28
CA THR A 260 20.19 15.49 5.14
C THR A 260 21.47 15.01 4.47
N TYR A 261 21.35 14.34 3.32
CA TYR A 261 22.43 13.64 2.62
C TYR A 261 23.14 12.59 3.49
N ASN A 262 22.48 12.13 4.57
CA ASN A 262 22.99 11.07 5.43
C ASN A 262 22.43 9.74 4.94
N TYR A 263 23.31 8.91 4.38
CA TYR A 263 23.00 7.64 3.76
C TYR A 263 23.60 6.48 4.53
N ASP A 264 22.80 5.42 4.68
CA ASP A 264 23.21 4.16 5.29
C ASP A 264 22.63 3.00 4.48
N MET A 265 23.50 2.20 3.88
CA MET A 265 23.10 1.10 2.99
C MET A 265 22.20 0.09 3.70
N ALA A 266 22.49 -0.24 4.98
CA ALA A 266 21.72 -1.22 5.73
C ALA A 266 20.30 -0.72 5.98
N PHE A 267 20.16 0.52 6.48
CA PHE A 267 18.85 1.10 6.73
C PHE A 267 18.06 1.35 5.45
N THR A 268 18.72 1.69 4.33
CA THR A 268 18.08 1.72 3.02
C THR A 268 17.55 0.33 2.65
N ASN A 269 18.36 -0.73 2.72
CA ASN A 269 17.92 -2.10 2.43
C ASN A 269 16.72 -2.53 3.30
N PHE A 270 16.76 -2.30 4.62
CA PHE A 270 15.63 -2.61 5.50
C PHE A 270 14.38 -1.78 5.18
N SER A 271 14.55 -0.48 4.87
CA SER A 271 13.43 0.38 4.49
C SER A 271 12.75 -0.09 3.21
N LEU A 272 13.56 -0.54 2.25
CA LEU A 272 13.08 -1.14 1.02
C LEU A 272 12.36 -2.45 1.24
N ILE A 273 12.92 -3.37 2.04
CA ILE A 273 12.26 -4.64 2.38
C ILE A 273 10.90 -4.34 3.04
N SER A 274 10.84 -3.40 3.98
CA SER A 274 9.59 -2.96 4.61
C SER A 274 8.58 -2.43 3.59
N LEU A 275 9.00 -1.52 2.70
CA LEU A 275 8.17 -1.00 1.62
C LEU A 275 7.72 -2.10 0.65
N ASN A 276 8.51 -3.13 0.40
CA ASN A 276 8.13 -4.27 -0.43
C ASN A 276 7.08 -5.15 0.27
N SER A 277 7.23 -5.38 1.58
CA SER A 277 6.34 -6.22 2.39
C SER A 277 4.95 -5.63 2.68
N HIS A 278 4.73 -4.32 2.51
CA HIS A 278 3.48 -3.66 2.90
C HIS A 278 2.21 -4.30 2.31
N GLY A 279 2.27 -4.77 1.04
CA GLY A 279 1.15 -5.38 0.35
C GLY A 279 0.78 -6.74 0.95
N LEU A 280 1.78 -7.54 1.34
CA LEU A 280 1.59 -8.80 2.07
C LEU A 280 0.88 -8.54 3.40
N PHE A 281 1.38 -7.59 4.21
CA PHE A 281 0.76 -7.25 5.49
C PHE A 281 -0.66 -6.72 5.33
N ALA A 282 -0.90 -5.84 4.35
CA ALA A 282 -2.24 -5.32 4.06
C ALA A 282 -3.23 -6.45 3.72
N THR A 283 -2.77 -7.47 2.99
CA THR A 283 -3.58 -8.64 2.63
C THR A 283 -3.88 -9.51 3.82
N ILE A 284 -2.87 -9.87 4.62
CA ILE A 284 -3.04 -10.64 5.85
C ILE A 284 -4.06 -9.94 6.76
N ILE A 285 -3.92 -8.63 6.94
CA ILE A 285 -4.84 -7.82 7.75
C ILE A 285 -6.25 -7.85 7.19
N MET A 286 -6.41 -7.69 5.87
CA MET A 286 -7.70 -7.78 5.21
C MET A 286 -8.37 -9.14 5.46
N LEU A 287 -7.63 -10.24 5.34
CA LEU A 287 -8.11 -11.60 5.60
C LEU A 287 -8.48 -11.83 7.07
N LEU A 288 -7.75 -11.25 8.03
CA LEU A 288 -7.96 -11.49 9.46
C LEU A 288 -9.01 -10.56 10.11
N ILE A 289 -9.15 -9.33 9.62
CA ILE A 289 -10.00 -8.32 10.25
C ILE A 289 -11.46 -8.43 9.81
N HIS A 290 -11.71 -8.66 8.52
CA HIS A 290 -13.07 -8.74 8.00
C HIS A 290 -13.70 -10.08 8.37
N LYS A 291 -14.73 -10.06 9.21
CA LYS A 291 -15.43 -11.28 9.66
C LYS A 291 -15.77 -12.27 8.53
N PRO A 292 -16.37 -11.87 7.38
CA PRO A 292 -16.65 -12.81 6.30
C PRO A 292 -15.38 -13.42 5.71
N TYR A 293 -14.35 -12.61 5.45
CA TYR A 293 -13.08 -13.08 4.90
C TYR A 293 -12.33 -13.98 5.86
N ARG A 294 -12.25 -13.63 7.15
CA ARG A 294 -11.61 -14.46 8.17
C ARG A 294 -12.29 -15.81 8.29
N THR A 295 -13.62 -15.83 8.26
CA THR A 295 -14.39 -17.07 8.37
C THR A 295 -14.08 -18.01 7.22
N GLU A 296 -14.04 -17.50 5.99
CA GLU A 296 -13.70 -18.31 4.82
C GLU A 296 -12.22 -18.71 4.78
N THR A 297 -11.32 -17.81 5.18
CA THR A 297 -9.87 -18.08 5.32
C THR A 297 -9.62 -19.24 6.29
N LEU A 298 -10.20 -19.19 7.49
CA LEU A 298 -10.04 -20.24 8.51
C LEU A 298 -10.66 -21.58 8.07
N LYS A 299 -11.74 -21.55 7.28
CA LYS A 299 -12.32 -22.76 6.68
C LYS A 299 -11.35 -23.41 5.69
N ILE A 300 -10.71 -22.63 4.83
CA ILE A 300 -9.72 -23.12 3.85
C ILE A 300 -8.52 -23.76 4.57
N PHE A 301 -8.06 -23.17 5.68
CA PHE A 301 -6.98 -23.74 6.50
C PHE A 301 -7.42 -24.86 7.45
N GLY A 302 -8.68 -25.28 7.44
CA GLY A 302 -9.18 -26.37 8.29
C GLY A 302 -9.19 -26.07 9.80
N ILE A 303 -9.12 -24.80 10.21
CA ILE A 303 -9.06 -24.39 11.62
C ILE A 303 -10.49 -24.42 12.22
N LYS A 304 -10.93 -25.60 12.65
CA LYS A 304 -12.30 -25.89 13.11
C LYS A 304 -12.73 -25.17 14.40
N LYS A 305 -11.78 -24.66 15.22
CA LYS A 305 -12.04 -24.12 16.58
C LYS A 305 -12.94 -22.87 16.60
N PHE A 306 -13.03 -22.10 15.50
CA PHE A 306 -13.87 -20.89 15.40
C PHE A 306 -15.24 -21.09 14.73
N TYR A 307 -15.49 -22.26 14.12
CA TYR A 307 -16.75 -22.55 13.43
C TYR A 307 -17.93 -22.74 14.40
N LYS A 308 -17.68 -23.33 15.57
CA LYS A 308 -18.71 -23.66 16.56
C LYS A 308 -19.27 -22.44 17.31
N SER A 309 -18.49 -21.36 17.46
CA SER A 309 -18.92 -20.17 18.23
C SER A 309 -19.89 -19.24 17.49
N ASN A 310 -20.05 -19.36 16.17
CA ASN A 310 -20.92 -18.47 15.38
C ASN A 310 -22.31 -19.07 15.05
N LYS A 311 -22.60 -20.31 15.47
CA LYS A 311 -23.92 -20.96 15.33
C LYS A 311 -24.65 -21.07 16.68
N VAL A 312 -24.83 -19.97 17.42
CA VAL A 312 -25.72 -19.91 18.61
C VAL A 312 -26.17 -18.43 18.77
N ALA A 313 -27.43 -18.02 18.88
CA ALA A 313 -28.72 -18.69 18.89
C ALA A 313 -29.73 -17.84 18.09
N VAL A 314 -30.39 -18.42 17.08
CA VAL A 314 -31.68 -17.89 16.63
C VAL A 314 -32.68 -18.37 17.68
N VAL A 315 -32.91 -17.54 18.71
CA VAL A 315 -34.06 -17.73 19.59
C VAL A 315 -35.29 -17.49 18.70
N ARG A 316 -36.00 -18.56 18.34
CA ARG A 316 -37.35 -18.44 17.81
C ARG A 316 -38.18 -17.82 18.93
N ILE A 317 -38.50 -16.53 18.80
CA ILE A 317 -39.56 -15.94 19.59
C ILE A 317 -40.84 -16.59 19.07
N SER A 318 -41.40 -17.52 19.85
CA SER A 318 -42.74 -18.02 19.63
C SER A 318 -43.70 -16.84 19.82
N PRO A 319 -44.71 -16.64 18.95
CA PRO A 319 -45.74 -15.66 19.22
C PRO A 319 -46.48 -16.12 20.48
N SER A 320 -46.39 -15.32 21.55
CA SER A 320 -47.27 -15.46 22.68
C SER A 320 -48.68 -15.13 22.20
N ALA A 321 -49.56 -16.14 22.21
CA ALA A 321 -50.98 -15.94 22.09
C ALA A 321 -51.44 -15.03 23.23
N THR A 322 -51.79 -13.79 22.92
CA THR A 322 -52.63 -12.96 23.78
C THR A 322 -54.07 -13.33 23.47
N ASN A 323 -54.62 -14.21 24.30
CA ASN A 323 -56.05 -14.32 24.53
C ASN A 323 -56.42 -13.38 25.69
N PHE A 324 -57.60 -12.78 25.54
CA PHE A 324 -58.32 -11.81 26.39
C PHE A 324 -57.99 -10.34 26.17
#